data_AF-A0A0K1K464-F1
#
_entry.id   AF-A0A0K1K464-F1
#
_cell.length_a   1.000
_cell.length_b   1.000
_cell.length_c   1.000
_cell.angle_alpha   90.00
_cell.angle_beta   90.00
_cell.angle_gamma   90.00
#
_symmetry.space_group_name_H-M   'P 1'
#
loop_
_entity.id
_entity.type
_entity.pdbx_description
1 polymer ?
#
loop_
_entity_poly.entity_id
_entity_poly.type
_entity_poly.pdbx_seq_one_letter_code
_entity_poly.pdbx_strand_id
1 'polypeptide(L)'
;MFSIPEQFSNATKANFESQFAIFSSLTNKAFEGVEKFVDLNLTAAKASLEESAVTAKQLLAAKDPQEFFSLTAAQAQPTAEKAIAYGRHLASIASGTQAEFSKAAETQIAETNRKVISLVEEVSKNAPAGTENAVALFKSALGSAHAGYEQFTKTAKQAAETVEANLSAAVNQFTAAAAKAAPAAAVKKQA
;
A
#
# COMPACT_ATOMS: atom_id res chain seq x y z
N MET A 1 -20.96 25.24 -38.18
CA MET A 1 -19.59 25.22 -38.72
C MET A 1 -18.74 24.46 -37.72
N PHE A 2 -18.18 23.31 -38.12
CA PHE A 2 -17.32 22.50 -37.26
C PHE A 2 -15.95 23.16 -37.17
N SER A 3 -15.64 23.82 -36.06
CA SER A 3 -14.28 24.27 -35.76
C SER A 3 -13.48 23.08 -35.22
N ILE A 4 -13.15 22.14 -36.10
CA ILE A 4 -12.19 21.05 -35.83
C ILE A 4 -10.92 21.57 -35.10
N PRO A 5 -10.37 22.76 -35.41
CA PRO A 5 -9.25 23.32 -34.66
C PRO A 5 -9.54 23.66 -33.18
N GLU A 6 -10.74 24.17 -32.88
CA GLU A 6 -11.14 24.51 -31.50
C GLU A 6 -11.43 23.26 -30.67
N GLN A 7 -12.09 22.26 -31.26
CA GLN A 7 -12.31 20.99 -30.58
C GLN A 7 -10.99 20.25 -30.32
N PHE A 8 -10.04 20.30 -31.25
CA PHE A 8 -8.68 19.79 -31.02
C PHE A 8 -7.96 20.54 -29.91
N SER A 9 -8.01 21.88 -29.93
CA SER A 9 -7.37 22.71 -28.90
C SER A 9 -7.93 22.44 -27.50
N ASN A 10 -9.25 22.36 -27.37
CA ASN A 10 -9.92 22.07 -26.10
C ASN A 10 -9.68 20.63 -25.64
N ALA A 11 -9.68 19.66 -26.54
CA ALA A 11 -9.35 18.26 -26.21
C ALA A 11 -7.91 18.11 -25.77
N THR A 12 -6.95 18.77 -26.43
CA THR A 12 -5.54 18.78 -26.03
C THR A 12 -5.38 19.43 -24.66
N LYS A 13 -6.03 20.58 -24.41
CA LYS A 13 -5.99 21.27 -23.12
C LYS A 13 -6.55 20.41 -21.99
N ALA A 14 -7.72 19.80 -22.18
CA ALA A 14 -8.33 18.91 -21.19
C ALA A 14 -7.46 17.67 -20.90
N ASN A 15 -6.75 17.14 -21.90
CA ASN A 15 -5.80 16.04 -21.70
C ASN A 15 -4.58 16.49 -20.87
N PHE A 16 -4.05 17.70 -21.10
CA PHE A 16 -2.94 18.24 -20.29
C PHE A 16 -3.37 18.51 -18.85
N GLU A 17 -4.54 19.10 -18.63
CA GLU A 17 -5.09 19.35 -17.29
C GLU A 17 -5.31 18.02 -16.52
N SER A 18 -5.85 17.01 -17.19
CA SER A 18 -6.04 15.66 -16.62
C SER A 18 -4.71 15.02 -16.24
N GLN A 19 -3.71 15.06 -17.11
CA GLN A 19 -2.39 14.49 -16.82
C GLN A 19 -1.69 15.23 -15.68
N PHE A 20 -1.79 16.56 -15.65
CA PHE A 20 -1.23 17.38 -14.59
C PHE A 20 -1.91 17.11 -13.24
N ALA A 21 -3.25 17.00 -13.23
CA ALA A 21 -4.01 16.67 -12.02
C ALA A 21 -3.62 15.30 -11.45
N ILE A 22 -3.46 14.29 -12.31
CA ILE A 22 -3.01 12.96 -11.90
C ILE A 22 -1.59 13.03 -11.36
N PHE A 23 -0.67 13.66 -12.07
CA PHE A 23 0.71 13.78 -11.63
C PHE A 23 0.81 14.50 -10.28
N SER A 24 0.07 15.60 -10.11
CA SER A 24 0.01 16.34 -8.86
C SER A 24 -0.58 15.49 -7.72
N SER A 25 -1.68 14.77 -7.98
CA SER A 25 -2.31 13.88 -7.00
C SER A 25 -1.39 12.75 -6.56
N LEU A 26 -0.74 12.05 -7.51
CA LEU A 26 0.22 10.99 -7.20
C LEU A 26 1.42 11.53 -6.43
N THR A 27 1.95 12.68 -6.84
CA THR A 27 3.06 13.34 -6.16
C THR A 27 2.69 13.66 -4.71
N ASN A 28 1.53 14.28 -4.48
CA ASN A 28 1.04 14.57 -3.13
C ASN A 28 0.90 13.30 -2.29
N LYS A 29 0.39 12.19 -2.87
CA LYS A 29 0.28 10.91 -2.16
C LYS A 29 1.62 10.25 -1.87
N ALA A 30 2.60 10.38 -2.77
CA ALA A 30 3.96 9.93 -2.51
C ALA A 30 4.60 10.73 -1.35
N PHE A 31 4.42 12.05 -1.32
CA PHE A 31 4.86 12.90 -0.21
C PHE A 31 4.17 12.52 1.10
N GLU A 32 2.85 12.28 1.10
CA GLU A 32 2.11 11.81 2.28
C GLU A 32 2.68 10.46 2.80
N GLY A 33 3.06 9.55 1.91
CA GLY A 33 3.74 8.30 2.26
C GLY A 33 5.10 8.52 2.92
N VAL A 34 5.90 9.45 2.39
CA VAL A 34 7.20 9.84 2.99
C VAL A 34 7.01 10.50 4.35
N GLU A 35 6.03 11.38 4.50
CA GLU A 35 5.70 12.01 5.78
C GLU A 35 5.36 10.96 6.84
N LYS A 36 4.48 10.01 6.52
CA LYS A 36 4.15 8.89 7.42
C LYS A 36 5.35 8.02 7.76
N PHE A 37 6.25 7.80 6.80
CA PHE A 37 7.49 7.05 7.05
C PHE A 37 8.43 7.79 8.01
N VAL A 38 8.62 9.09 7.80
CA VAL A 38 9.45 9.93 8.69
C VAL A 38 8.83 9.98 10.09
N ASP A 39 7.52 10.19 10.19
CA ASP A 39 6.79 10.21 11.45
C ASP A 39 6.92 8.87 12.22
N LEU A 40 6.83 7.74 11.50
CA LEU A 40 7.09 6.42 12.07
C LEU A 40 8.51 6.31 12.66
N ASN A 41 9.53 6.77 11.94
CA ASN A 41 10.92 6.73 12.41
C ASN A 41 11.14 7.63 13.63
N LEU A 42 10.58 8.85 13.63
CA LEU A 42 10.66 9.77 14.76
C LEU A 42 9.93 9.22 15.99
N THR A 43 8.76 8.64 15.80
CA THR A 43 7.98 8.00 16.87
C THR A 43 8.76 6.82 17.46
N ALA A 44 9.32 5.95 16.63
CA ALA A 44 10.13 4.81 17.07
C ALA A 44 11.39 5.27 17.82
N ALA A 45 12.11 6.28 17.31
CA ALA A 45 13.29 6.83 17.96
C ALA A 45 12.96 7.46 19.32
N LYS A 46 11.90 8.26 19.39
CA LYS A 46 11.45 8.88 20.65
C LYS A 46 11.06 7.83 21.68
N ALA A 47 10.24 6.85 21.29
CA ALA A 47 9.86 5.75 22.17
C ALA A 47 11.08 4.95 22.66
N SER A 48 12.05 4.68 21.77
CA SER A 48 13.28 3.95 22.12
C SER A 48 14.14 4.73 23.11
N LEU A 49 14.23 6.06 22.99
CA LEU A 49 14.98 6.91 23.92
C LEU A 49 14.32 6.95 25.31
N GLU A 50 13.00 7.15 25.36
CA GLU A 50 12.23 7.15 26.61
C GLU A 50 12.35 5.81 27.33
N GLU A 51 12.19 4.70 26.62
CA GLU A 51 12.33 3.35 27.17
C GLU A 51 13.75 3.03 27.59
N SER A 52 14.76 3.45 26.83
CA SER A 52 16.17 3.25 27.20
C SER A 52 16.50 3.95 28.52
N ALA A 53 15.96 5.15 28.74
CA ALA A 53 16.13 5.85 30.01
C ALA A 53 15.47 5.12 31.18
N VAL A 54 14.28 4.55 30.98
CA VAL A 54 13.59 3.73 31.99
C VAL A 54 14.37 2.44 32.27
N THR A 55 14.79 1.74 31.21
CA THR A 55 15.55 0.49 31.29
C THR A 55 16.89 0.71 31.99
N ALA A 56 17.61 1.77 31.65
CA ALA A 56 18.87 2.12 32.31
C ALA A 56 18.67 2.36 33.82
N LYS A 57 17.60 3.06 34.22
CA LYS A 57 17.26 3.26 35.63
C LYS A 57 16.96 1.93 36.34
N GLN A 58 16.22 1.03 35.69
CA GLN A 58 15.91 -0.29 36.24
C GLN A 58 17.17 -1.14 36.42
N LEU A 59 18.03 -1.18 35.41
CA LEU A 59 19.29 -1.94 35.45
C LEU A 59 20.24 -1.38 36.51
N LEU A 60 20.35 -0.06 36.66
CA LEU A 60 21.17 0.58 37.70
C LEU A 60 20.62 0.36 39.11
N ALA A 61 19.32 0.10 39.25
CA ALA A 61 18.66 -0.19 40.53
C ALA A 61 18.70 -1.69 40.91
N ALA A 62 19.25 -2.56 40.05
CA ALA A 62 19.38 -3.98 40.33
C ALA A 62 20.26 -4.23 41.56
N LYS A 63 19.79 -5.09 42.47
CA LYS A 63 20.44 -5.37 43.75
C LYS A 63 21.55 -6.40 43.65
N ASP A 64 21.47 -7.27 42.64
CA ASP A 64 22.42 -8.34 42.40
C ASP A 64 22.50 -8.71 40.90
N PRO A 65 23.52 -9.49 40.48
CA PRO A 65 23.66 -9.91 39.09
C PRO A 65 22.47 -10.73 38.56
N GLN A 66 21.76 -11.47 39.43
CA GLN A 66 20.62 -12.27 39.01
C GLN A 66 19.43 -11.37 38.63
N GLU A 67 19.15 -10.33 39.41
CA GLU A 67 18.16 -9.30 39.08
C GLU A 67 18.54 -8.56 37.79
N PHE A 68 19.82 -8.23 37.58
CA PHE A 68 20.31 -7.60 36.35
C PHE A 68 20.03 -8.46 35.10
N PHE A 69 20.37 -9.75 35.13
CA PHE A 69 20.12 -10.66 34.00
C PHE A 69 18.61 -10.86 33.78
N SER A 70 17.82 -10.94 34.84
CA SER A 70 16.36 -11.06 34.74
C SER A 70 15.74 -9.84 34.08
N LEU A 71 16.17 -8.63 34.46
CA LEU A 71 15.70 -7.37 33.86
C LEU A 71 16.11 -7.27 32.40
N THR A 72 17.33 -7.68 32.06
CA THR A 72 17.82 -7.72 30.67
C THR A 72 17.00 -8.70 29.83
N ALA A 73 16.72 -9.90 30.34
CA ALA A 73 15.92 -10.90 29.63
C ALA A 73 14.47 -10.45 29.43
N ALA A 74 13.90 -9.72 30.40
CA ALA A 74 12.53 -9.19 30.32
C ALA A 74 12.33 -8.22 29.13
N GLN A 75 13.40 -7.61 28.60
CA GLN A 75 13.31 -6.70 27.46
C GLN A 75 13.23 -7.41 26.09
N ALA A 76 13.48 -8.72 26.03
CA ALA A 76 13.48 -9.44 24.75
C ALA A 76 12.09 -9.46 24.08
N GLN A 77 11.04 -9.76 24.85
CA GLN A 77 9.67 -9.78 24.35
C GLN A 77 9.16 -8.40 23.89
N PRO A 78 9.22 -7.32 24.70
CA PRO A 78 8.74 -6.01 24.27
C PRO A 78 9.54 -5.46 23.08
N THR A 79 10.85 -5.75 23.00
CA THR A 79 11.67 -5.39 21.83
C THR A 79 11.19 -6.11 20.57
N ALA A 80 10.89 -7.41 20.68
CA ALA A 80 10.36 -8.22 19.60
C ALA A 80 8.99 -7.71 19.11
N GLU A 81 8.08 -7.41 20.03
CA GLU A 81 6.76 -6.84 19.71
C GLU A 81 6.86 -5.48 19.01
N LYS A 82 7.82 -4.64 19.40
CA LYS A 82 8.09 -3.34 18.77
C LYS A 82 8.62 -3.47 17.36
N ALA A 83 9.54 -4.40 17.12
CA ALA A 83 10.05 -4.68 15.78
C ALA A 83 8.93 -5.17 14.84
N ILE A 84 8.06 -6.07 15.33
CA ILE A 84 6.85 -6.50 14.61
C ILE A 84 5.94 -5.30 14.30
N ALA A 85 5.65 -4.47 15.30
CA ALA A 85 4.76 -3.32 15.13
C ALA A 85 5.31 -2.35 14.09
N TYR A 86 6.60 -2.02 14.17
CA TYR A 86 7.28 -1.18 13.18
C TYR A 86 7.14 -1.77 11.76
N GLY A 87 7.39 -3.07 11.59
CA GLY A 87 7.23 -3.76 10.31
C GLY A 87 5.80 -3.70 9.78
N ARG A 88 4.79 -3.88 10.64
CA ARG A 88 3.37 -3.75 10.27
C ARG A 88 3.00 -2.32 9.87
N HIS A 89 3.47 -1.31 10.61
CA HIS A 89 3.25 0.09 10.26
C HIS A 89 3.89 0.44 8.92
N LEU A 90 5.13 -0.02 8.68
CA LEU A 90 5.81 0.19 7.41
C LEU A 90 5.06 -0.48 6.24
N ALA A 91 4.61 -1.72 6.42
CA ALA A 91 3.80 -2.42 5.43
C ALA A 91 2.48 -1.70 5.14
N SER A 92 1.82 -1.14 6.16
CA SER A 92 0.59 -0.35 6.01
C SER A 92 0.82 0.95 5.24
N ILE A 93 1.95 1.64 5.46
CA ILE A 93 2.31 2.84 4.69
C ILE A 93 2.52 2.48 3.22
N ALA A 94 3.26 1.40 2.95
CA ALA A 94 3.53 0.94 1.60
C ALA A 94 2.26 0.50 0.86
N SER A 95 1.41 -0.31 1.49
CA SER A 95 0.15 -0.79 0.89
C SER A 95 -0.86 0.34 0.70
N GLY A 96 -0.95 1.27 1.65
CA GLY A 96 -1.78 2.47 1.51
C GLY A 96 -1.34 3.35 0.34
N THR A 97 -0.03 3.55 0.18
CA THR A 97 0.52 4.28 -0.98
C THR A 97 0.21 3.56 -2.29
N GLN A 98 0.44 2.24 -2.34
CA GLN A 98 0.13 1.44 -3.53
C GLN A 98 -1.36 1.48 -3.90
N ALA A 99 -2.26 1.44 -2.93
CA ALA A 99 -3.71 1.53 -3.16
C ALA A 99 -4.12 2.86 -3.82
N GLU A 100 -3.53 3.99 -3.41
CA GLU A 100 -3.80 5.30 -4.01
C GLU A 100 -3.31 5.38 -5.46
N PHE A 101 -2.15 4.79 -5.76
CA PHE A 101 -1.64 4.68 -7.13
C PHE A 101 -2.52 3.80 -8.01
N SER A 102 -2.95 2.65 -7.49
CA SER A 102 -3.90 1.77 -8.18
C SER A 102 -5.19 2.53 -8.48
N LYS A 103 -5.80 3.17 -7.48
CA LYS A 103 -7.05 3.95 -7.65
C LYS A 103 -6.94 5.04 -8.72
N ALA A 104 -5.81 5.73 -8.80
CA ALA A 104 -5.59 6.72 -9.84
C ALA A 104 -5.53 6.10 -11.25
N ALA A 105 -4.88 4.93 -11.40
CA ALA A 105 -4.87 4.18 -12.65
C ALA A 105 -6.28 3.68 -13.03
N GLU A 106 -7.03 3.14 -12.06
CA GLU A 106 -8.41 2.70 -12.26
C GLU A 106 -9.31 3.84 -12.74
N THR A 107 -9.17 5.02 -12.14
CA THR A 107 -9.92 6.23 -12.50
C THR A 107 -9.61 6.65 -13.94
N GLN A 108 -8.33 6.70 -14.33
CA GLN A 108 -7.93 7.07 -15.69
C GLN A 108 -8.44 6.07 -16.73
N ILE A 109 -8.39 4.76 -16.43
CA ILE A 109 -8.91 3.71 -17.30
C ILE A 109 -10.43 3.86 -17.48
N ALA A 110 -11.16 4.10 -16.39
CA ALA A 110 -12.61 4.30 -16.44
C ALA A 110 -13.00 5.53 -17.27
N GLU A 111 -12.31 6.66 -17.09
CA GLU A 111 -12.55 7.87 -17.88
C GLU A 111 -12.22 7.67 -19.36
N THR A 112 -11.11 7.01 -19.66
CA THR A 112 -10.70 6.71 -21.04
C THR A 112 -11.72 5.81 -21.72
N ASN A 113 -12.19 4.76 -21.04
CA ASN A 113 -13.24 3.88 -21.55
C ASN A 113 -14.53 4.64 -21.83
N ARG A 114 -14.97 5.54 -20.93
CA ARG A 114 -16.15 6.39 -21.17
C ARG A 114 -15.99 7.27 -22.41
N LYS A 115 -14.85 7.95 -22.56
CA LYS A 115 -14.57 8.82 -23.72
C LYS A 115 -14.60 8.01 -25.02
N VAL A 116 -13.98 6.83 -25.01
CA VAL A 116 -13.94 5.92 -26.15
C VAL A 116 -15.33 5.43 -26.53
N ILE A 117 -16.14 4.98 -25.56
CA ILE A 117 -17.52 4.53 -25.80
C ILE A 117 -18.35 5.68 -26.40
N SER A 118 -18.26 6.88 -25.83
CA SER A 118 -18.97 8.07 -26.34
C SER A 118 -18.60 8.37 -27.79
N LEU A 119 -17.31 8.31 -28.15
CA LEU A 119 -16.85 8.54 -29.52
C LEU A 119 -17.39 7.47 -30.48
N VAL A 120 -17.42 6.21 -30.05
CA VAL A 120 -17.95 5.11 -30.87
C VAL A 120 -19.44 5.25 -31.09
N GLU A 121 -20.20 5.63 -30.07
CA GLU A 121 -21.64 5.89 -30.19
C GLU A 121 -21.93 7.06 -31.13
N GLU A 122 -21.15 8.14 -31.03
CA GLU A 122 -21.29 9.32 -31.87
C GLU A 122 -20.90 9.06 -33.33
N VAL A 123 -19.83 8.30 -33.56
CA VAL A 123 -19.48 7.82 -34.90
C VAL A 123 -20.57 6.88 -35.43
N SER A 124 -21.02 5.91 -34.64
CA SER A 124 -22.04 4.93 -35.08
C SER A 124 -23.38 5.59 -35.45
N LYS A 125 -23.80 6.65 -34.75
CA LYS A 125 -25.02 7.40 -35.07
C LYS A 125 -24.92 8.20 -36.37
N ASN A 126 -23.69 8.58 -36.76
CA ASN A 126 -23.43 9.46 -37.90
C ASN A 126 -22.71 8.72 -39.06
N ALA A 127 -22.52 7.41 -38.96
CA ALA A 127 -21.69 6.68 -39.90
C ALA A 127 -22.43 6.35 -41.21
N PRO A 128 -21.75 6.43 -42.38
CA PRO A 128 -22.31 5.96 -43.65
C PRO A 128 -22.59 4.45 -43.61
N ALA A 129 -23.52 4.00 -44.44
CA ALA A 129 -23.78 2.58 -44.66
C ALA A 129 -22.48 1.83 -45.04
N GLY A 130 -22.19 0.70 -44.40
CA GLY A 130 -20.97 -0.11 -44.62
C GLY A 130 -19.93 -0.06 -43.50
N THR A 131 -20.18 0.68 -42.42
CA THR A 131 -19.28 0.82 -41.25
C THR A 131 -19.55 -0.18 -40.12
N GLU A 132 -20.55 -1.04 -40.26
CA GLU A 132 -21.07 -1.95 -39.23
C GLU A 132 -20.00 -2.94 -38.74
N ASN A 133 -19.14 -3.43 -39.65
CA ASN A 133 -18.05 -4.34 -39.30
C ASN A 133 -16.95 -3.66 -38.47
N ALA A 134 -16.66 -2.38 -38.73
CA ALA A 134 -15.65 -1.64 -37.96
C ALA A 134 -16.14 -1.35 -36.53
N VAL A 135 -17.42 -0.99 -36.38
CA VAL A 135 -18.06 -0.81 -35.07
C VAL A 135 -18.10 -2.12 -34.28
N ALA A 136 -18.38 -3.25 -34.93
CA ALA A 136 -18.38 -4.57 -34.29
C ALA A 136 -16.99 -4.98 -33.79
N LEU A 137 -15.94 -4.79 -34.60
CA LEU A 137 -14.56 -5.03 -34.19
C LEU A 137 -14.15 -4.13 -33.02
N PHE A 138 -14.56 -2.86 -33.03
CA PHE A 138 -14.27 -1.93 -31.96
C PHE A 138 -14.94 -2.34 -30.64
N LYS A 139 -16.22 -2.73 -30.67
CA LYS A 139 -16.94 -3.27 -29.50
C LYS A 139 -16.27 -4.53 -28.95
N SER A 140 -15.80 -5.42 -29.82
CA SER A 140 -15.06 -6.63 -29.42
C SER A 140 -13.72 -6.30 -28.74
N ALA A 141 -12.98 -5.32 -29.26
CA ALA A 141 -11.73 -4.85 -28.65
C ALA A 141 -11.97 -4.22 -27.27
N LEU A 142 -13.03 -3.42 -27.12
CA LEU A 142 -13.48 -2.88 -25.82
C LEU A 142 -13.80 -3.98 -24.81
N GLY A 143 -14.54 -5.02 -25.24
CA GLY A 143 -14.85 -6.17 -24.40
C GLY A 143 -13.61 -6.93 -23.92
N SER A 144 -12.64 -7.13 -24.83
CA SER A 144 -11.34 -7.75 -24.49
C SER A 144 -10.52 -6.89 -23.51
N ALA A 145 -10.54 -5.57 -23.67
CA ALA A 145 -9.85 -4.64 -22.78
C ALA A 145 -10.47 -4.65 -21.36
N HIS A 146 -11.79 -4.73 -21.24
CA HIS A 146 -12.47 -4.90 -19.95
C HIS A 146 -12.09 -6.21 -19.25
N ALA A 147 -12.09 -7.34 -19.98
CA ALA A 147 -11.66 -8.63 -19.42
C ALA A 147 -10.19 -8.60 -18.97
N GLY A 148 -9.30 -7.95 -19.72
CA GLY A 148 -7.91 -7.75 -19.34
C GLY A 148 -7.73 -6.92 -18.07
N TYR A 149 -8.53 -5.86 -17.91
CA TYR A 149 -8.53 -5.03 -16.71
C TYR A 149 -9.02 -5.81 -15.49
N GLU A 150 -10.14 -6.52 -15.59
CA GLU A 150 -10.67 -7.34 -14.50
C GLU A 150 -9.67 -8.40 -14.04
N GLN A 151 -9.01 -9.06 -14.99
CA GLN A 151 -7.95 -10.02 -14.71
C GLN A 151 -6.75 -9.36 -13.99
N PHE A 152 -6.31 -8.18 -14.43
CA PHE A 152 -5.23 -7.43 -13.79
C PHE A 152 -5.59 -7.06 -12.35
N THR A 153 -6.76 -6.49 -12.11
CA THR A 153 -7.25 -6.12 -10.76
C THR A 153 -7.31 -7.35 -9.86
N LYS A 154 -7.80 -8.49 -10.37
CA LYS A 154 -7.85 -9.75 -9.62
C LYS A 154 -6.45 -10.25 -9.25
N THR A 155 -5.50 -10.24 -10.18
CA THR A 155 -4.11 -10.64 -9.92
C THR A 155 -3.43 -9.71 -8.92
N ALA A 156 -3.64 -8.39 -9.03
CA ALA A 156 -3.12 -7.42 -8.08
C ALA A 156 -3.66 -7.66 -6.67
N LYS A 157 -4.97 -7.95 -6.53
CA LYS A 157 -5.59 -8.29 -5.25
C LYS A 157 -5.01 -9.57 -4.64
N GLN A 158 -4.87 -10.63 -5.43
CA GLN A 158 -4.27 -11.89 -4.97
C GLN A 158 -2.81 -11.71 -4.51
N ALA A 159 -2.05 -10.87 -5.21
CA ALA A 159 -0.69 -10.53 -4.80
C ALA A 159 -0.67 -9.80 -3.44
N ALA A 160 -1.56 -8.83 -3.25
CA ALA A 160 -1.72 -8.11 -1.98
C ALA A 160 -2.10 -9.07 -0.82
N GLU A 161 -3.09 -9.93 -1.03
CA GLU A 161 -3.52 -10.94 -0.05
C GLU A 161 -2.37 -11.91 0.31
N THR A 162 -1.54 -12.29 -0.66
CA THR A 162 -0.37 -13.16 -0.44
C THR A 162 0.69 -12.48 0.41
N VAL A 163 0.97 -11.20 0.16
CA VAL A 163 1.91 -10.40 0.97
C VAL A 163 1.40 -10.28 2.40
N GLU A 164 0.11 -9.99 2.59
CA GLU A 164 -0.52 -9.90 3.91
C GLU A 164 -0.46 -11.22 4.69
N ALA A 165 -0.74 -12.34 4.01
CA ALA A 165 -0.65 -13.68 4.59
C ALA A 165 0.79 -14.01 5.02
N ASN A 166 1.78 -13.73 4.15
CA ASN A 166 3.20 -13.97 4.46
C ASN A 166 3.70 -13.10 5.61
N LEU A 167 3.28 -11.82 5.67
CA LEU A 167 3.61 -10.93 6.77
C LEU A 167 3.00 -11.45 8.08
N SER A 168 1.73 -11.84 8.06
CA SER A 168 1.05 -12.41 9.23
C SER A 168 1.72 -13.69 9.71
N ALA A 169 2.11 -14.58 8.79
CA ALA A 169 2.83 -15.80 9.12
C ALA A 169 4.21 -15.52 9.73
N ALA A 170 4.97 -14.59 9.15
CA ALA A 170 6.28 -14.19 9.68
C ALA A 170 6.16 -13.61 11.09
N VAL A 171 5.16 -12.76 11.33
CA VAL A 171 4.87 -12.21 12.66
C VAL A 171 4.50 -13.30 13.66
N ASN A 172 3.65 -14.25 13.27
CA ASN A 172 3.26 -15.37 14.13
C ASN A 172 4.46 -16.26 14.49
N GLN A 173 5.33 -16.56 13.53
CA GLN A 173 6.56 -17.33 13.77
C GLN A 173 7.52 -16.59 14.70
N PHE A 174 7.70 -15.29 14.49
CA PHE A 174 8.57 -14.47 15.34
C PHE A 174 8.04 -14.36 16.77
N THR A 175 6.71 -14.18 16.92
CA THR A 175 6.05 -14.16 18.23
C THR A 175 6.21 -15.50 18.96
N ALA A 176 6.04 -16.62 18.24
CA ALA A 176 6.24 -17.96 18.81
C ALA A 176 7.70 -18.22 19.20
N ALA A 177 8.67 -17.71 18.43
CA ALA A 177 10.09 -17.79 18.74
C ALA A 177 10.45 -16.94 19.97
N ALA A 178 9.93 -15.72 20.06
CA ALA A 178 10.10 -14.83 21.21
C ALA A 178 9.50 -15.43 22.49
N ALA A 179 8.32 -16.05 22.40
CA ALA A 179 7.69 -16.76 23.53
C ALA A 179 8.49 -17.98 24.01
N LYS A 180 9.20 -18.68 23.11
CA LYS A 180 10.10 -19.79 23.45
C LYS A 180 11.45 -19.34 24.01
N ALA A 181 11.87 -18.11 23.73
CA ALA A 181 13.13 -17.53 24.20
C ALA A 181 13.03 -16.87 25.59
N ALA A 182 11.81 -16.62 26.10
CA ALA A 182 11.61 -16.26 27.50
C ALA A 182 12.06 -17.45 28.38
N PRO A 183 12.97 -17.25 29.35
CA PRO A 183 13.59 -18.36 30.04
C PRO A 183 12.56 -19.18 30.79
N ALA A 184 12.70 -20.50 30.69
CA ALA A 184 12.17 -21.48 31.63
C ALA A 184 12.80 -21.29 33.01
N ALA A 185 12.58 -20.13 33.64
CA ALA A 185 13.00 -19.81 35.00
C ALA A 185 11.82 -19.96 35.97
N ALA A 186 10.97 -20.98 35.76
CA ALA A 186 9.87 -21.32 36.65
C ALA A 186 9.62 -22.83 36.75
N VAL A 187 10.62 -23.69 36.51
CA VAL A 187 10.49 -25.13 36.81
C VAL A 187 11.82 -25.68 37.31
N LYS A 188 12.19 -25.35 38.54
CA LYS A 188 13.07 -26.16 39.41
C LYS A 188 13.01 -25.63 40.84
N LYS A 189 11.84 -25.75 41.46
CA LYS A 189 11.71 -25.74 42.92
C LYS A 189 10.47 -26.55 43.30
N GLN A 190 10.64 -27.87 43.35
CA GLN A 190 9.92 -28.83 44.20
C GLN A 190 10.20 -30.26 43.69
N ALA A 191 11.21 -30.89 44.28
CA ALA A 191 11.28 -32.30 44.68
C ALA A 191 12.61 -32.50 45.41
#